data_AF-A0A7W3RNT6-F1
#
_entry.id   AF-A0A7W3RNT6-F1
#
_cell.length_a   1.000
_cell.length_b   1.000
_cell.length_c   1.000
_cell.angle_alpha   90.00
_cell.angle_beta   90.00
_cell.angle_gamma   90.00
#
_symmetry.space_group_name_H-M   'P 1'
#
loop_
_entity.id
_entity.type
_entity.pdbx_description
1 polymer ?
#
loop_
_entity_poly.entity_id
_entity_poly.type
_entity_poly.pdbx_seq_one_letter_code
_entity_poly.pdbx_strand_id
1 'polypeptide(L)'
;MNGLALHERPAESASWRMALPHTAAAVPVARAMVRTALSEVEHAADCDTAELLTAELVANAVEHTAGRGPIELVVELLPTGCQVEVHDPDPAPPGQLTRPVMEEPDLWQEGGRGLLLIRALSASCGHRPTPRGKAVWFTLPAVPAPRRPL
;
A
#
# COMPACT_ATOMS: atom_id res chain seq x y z
N MET A 1 -5.64 -0.24 -49.04
CA MET A 1 -6.40 0.46 -47.97
C MET A 1 -6.02 -0.21 -46.67
N ASN A 2 -5.00 0.32 -45.99
CA ASN A 2 -4.51 -0.26 -44.74
C ASN A 2 -5.36 0.24 -43.58
N GLY A 3 -5.99 -0.70 -42.88
CA GLY A 3 -6.76 -0.45 -41.68
C GLY A 3 -5.91 0.18 -40.58
N LEU A 4 -6.53 1.10 -39.85
CA LEU A 4 -6.03 1.69 -38.62
C LEU A 4 -5.62 0.58 -37.66
N ALA A 5 -4.32 0.46 -37.41
CA ALA A 5 -3.84 -0.28 -36.26
C ALA A 5 -4.32 0.48 -35.02
N LEU A 6 -5.42 0.03 -34.42
CA LEU A 6 -5.74 0.33 -33.04
C LEU A 6 -4.56 -0.23 -32.23
N HIS A 7 -3.59 0.62 -31.91
CA HIS A 7 -2.69 0.35 -30.79
C HIS A 7 -3.56 0.39 -29.54
N GLU A 8 -4.14 -0.76 -29.18
CA GLU A 8 -4.47 -1.03 -27.79
C GLU A 8 -3.15 -0.87 -27.03
N ARG A 9 -2.95 0.29 -26.41
CA ARG A 9 -1.87 0.45 -25.44
C ARG A 9 -2.10 -0.65 -24.41
N PRO A 10 -1.17 -1.61 -24.21
CA PRO A 10 -1.29 -2.45 -23.03
C PRO A 10 -1.36 -1.48 -21.85
N ALA A 11 -2.34 -1.68 -20.98
CA ALA A 11 -2.45 -0.89 -19.77
C ALA A 11 -1.27 -1.32 -18.88
N GLU A 12 -0.11 -0.70 -19.12
CA GLU A 12 1.17 -1.14 -18.56
C GLU A 12 1.14 -0.93 -17.05
N SER A 13 1.30 -2.03 -16.31
CA SER A 13 1.54 -1.96 -14.87
C SER A 13 2.87 -1.26 -14.62
N ALA A 14 2.88 -0.28 -13.72
CA ALA A 14 4.08 0.44 -13.33
C ALA A 14 4.44 0.10 -11.88
N SER A 15 5.74 -0.01 -11.59
CA SER A 15 6.20 -0.35 -10.24
C SER A 15 7.34 0.55 -9.79
N TRP A 16 7.21 1.07 -8.56
CA TRP A 16 8.23 1.83 -7.87
C TRP A 16 8.66 1.06 -6.64
N ARG A 17 9.96 1.10 -6.33
CA ARG A 17 10.53 0.48 -5.13
C ARG A 17 11.51 1.42 -4.46
N MET A 18 11.49 1.47 -3.14
CA MET A 18 12.50 2.21 -2.38
C MET A 18 12.83 1.53 -1.06
N ALA A 19 14.11 1.54 -0.70
CA ALA A 19 14.54 1.27 0.65
C ALA A 19 14.28 2.48 1.53
N LEU A 20 13.67 2.26 2.68
CA LEU A 20 13.36 3.25 3.70
C LEU A 20 14.15 2.97 4.97
N PRO A 21 14.56 4.01 5.70
CA PRO A 21 15.18 3.82 7.01
C PRO A 21 14.17 3.19 7.97
N HIS A 22 14.64 2.34 8.89
CA HIS A 22 13.80 1.78 9.96
C HIS A 22 13.58 2.80 11.09
N THR A 23 12.92 3.91 10.75
CA THR A 23 12.64 5.03 11.67
C THR A 23 11.37 5.74 11.23
N ALA A 24 10.75 6.53 12.12
CA ALA A 24 9.56 7.32 11.81
C ALA A 24 9.75 8.31 10.64
N ALA A 25 11.00 8.67 10.31
CA ALA A 25 11.32 9.50 9.14
C ALA A 25 10.94 8.84 7.79
N ALA A 26 10.71 7.52 7.77
CA ALA A 26 10.25 6.81 6.59
C ALA A 26 8.82 7.19 6.17
N VAL A 27 7.95 7.55 7.11
CA VAL A 27 6.53 7.83 6.84
C VAL A 27 6.31 8.95 5.82
N PRO A 28 6.88 10.16 5.99
CA PRO A 28 6.70 11.22 4.99
C PRO A 28 7.32 10.87 3.63
N VAL A 29 8.43 10.14 3.61
CA VAL A 29 9.09 9.70 2.36
C VAL A 29 8.21 8.71 1.61
N ALA A 30 7.62 7.75 2.31
CA ALA A 30 6.70 6.77 1.77
C ALA A 30 5.45 7.42 1.15
N ARG A 31 4.84 8.37 1.86
CA ARG A 31 3.71 9.14 1.33
C ARG A 31 4.06 9.91 0.06
N ALA A 32 5.23 10.55 0.04
CA ALA A 32 5.69 11.29 -1.14
C ALA A 32 5.87 10.36 -2.35
N MET A 33 6.43 9.15 -2.15
CA MET A 33 6.56 8.16 -3.22
C MET A 33 5.22 7.73 -3.80
N VAL A 34 4.24 7.41 -2.95
CA VAL A 34 2.90 7.00 -3.40
C VAL A 34 2.21 8.11 -4.18
N ARG A 35 2.28 9.34 -3.65
CA ARG A 35 1.75 10.53 -4.34
C ARG A 35 2.38 10.70 -5.72
N THR A 36 3.71 10.62 -5.79
CA THR A 36 4.45 10.74 -7.05
C THR A 36 4.02 9.64 -8.03
N ALA A 37 4.05 8.38 -7.61
CA ALA A 37 3.66 7.23 -8.45
C ALA A 37 2.25 7.39 -9.04
N LEU A 38 1.27 7.77 -8.22
CA LEU A 38 -0.11 7.96 -8.66
C LEU A 38 -0.24 9.17 -9.60
N SER A 39 0.52 10.24 -9.37
CA SER A 39 0.48 11.45 -10.20
C SER A 39 1.20 11.30 -11.55
N GLU A 40 2.30 10.54 -11.60
CA GLU A 40 3.11 10.37 -12.81
C GLU A 40 2.33 9.71 -13.97
N VAL A 41 1.34 8.87 -13.63
CA VAL A 41 0.52 8.14 -14.61
C VAL A 41 -0.95 8.56 -14.60
N GLU A 42 -1.30 9.65 -13.91
CA GLU A 42 -2.68 10.12 -13.70
C GLU A 42 -3.62 8.99 -13.23
N HIS A 43 -3.15 8.17 -12.28
CA HIS A 43 -3.85 6.97 -11.85
C HIS A 43 -5.16 7.31 -11.14
N ALA A 44 -6.22 6.58 -11.45
CA ALA A 44 -7.54 6.83 -10.90
C ALA A 44 -7.73 6.34 -9.45
N ALA A 45 -6.69 5.82 -8.78
CA ALA A 45 -6.84 5.37 -7.38
C ALA A 45 -6.90 6.58 -6.45
N ASP A 46 -7.61 6.45 -5.32
CA ASP A 46 -7.72 7.53 -4.34
C ASP A 46 -6.36 7.80 -3.67
N CYS A 47 -5.72 8.91 -4.07
CA CYS A 47 -4.39 9.30 -3.59
C CYS A 47 -4.37 9.58 -2.08
N ASP A 48 -5.41 10.23 -1.54
CA ASP A 48 -5.45 10.58 -0.13
C ASP A 48 -5.57 9.32 0.73
N THR A 49 -6.43 8.38 0.31
CA THR A 49 -6.56 7.07 0.96
C THR A 49 -5.28 6.24 0.82
N ALA A 50 -4.65 6.21 -0.36
CA ALA A 50 -3.41 5.47 -0.59
C ALA A 50 -2.25 5.98 0.30
N GLU A 51 -2.11 7.30 0.42
CA GLU A 51 -1.12 7.91 1.30
C GLU A 51 -1.37 7.61 2.77
N LEU A 52 -2.62 7.73 3.22
CA LEU A 52 -3.01 7.43 4.60
C LEU A 52 -2.66 5.98 4.95
N LEU A 53 -3.11 5.02 4.13
CA LEU A 53 -2.86 3.61 4.39
C LEU A 53 -1.38 3.24 4.32
N THR A 54 -0.62 3.91 3.45
CA THR A 54 0.83 3.74 3.38
C THR A 54 1.52 4.27 4.64
N ALA A 55 1.07 5.41 5.16
CA ALA A 55 1.61 5.96 6.41
C ALA A 55 1.40 4.99 7.58
N GLU A 56 0.18 4.47 7.70
CA GLU A 56 -0.15 3.47 8.73
C GLU A 56 0.66 2.18 8.56
N LEU A 57 0.81 1.70 7.32
CA LEU A 57 1.53 0.46 7.05
C LEU A 57 3.03 0.59 7.38
N VAL A 58 3.65 1.72 7.01
CA VAL A 58 5.06 2.02 7.31
C VAL A 58 5.27 2.26 8.81
N ALA A 59 4.38 2.99 9.48
CA ALA A 59 4.45 3.20 10.92
C ALA A 59 4.40 1.86 11.67
N ASN A 60 3.47 0.97 11.31
CA ASN A 60 3.39 -0.37 11.87
C ASN A 60 4.67 -1.18 11.66
N ALA A 61 5.27 -1.11 10.47
CA ALA A 61 6.53 -1.81 10.19
C ALA A 61 7.67 -1.28 11.07
N VAL A 62 7.79 0.04 11.24
CA VAL A 62 8.84 0.65 12.08
C VAL A 62 8.62 0.34 13.57
N GLU A 63 7.39 0.38 14.05
CA GLU A 63 7.07 0.22 15.47
C GLU A 63 7.14 -1.24 15.94
N HIS A 64 6.71 -2.18 15.10
CA HIS A 64 6.46 -3.56 15.54
C HIS A 64 7.45 -4.59 15.03
N THR A 65 8.51 -4.19 14.32
CA THR A 65 9.51 -5.14 13.81
C THR A 65 10.85 -4.91 14.49
N ALA A 66 11.45 -6.00 15.00
CA ALA A 66 12.66 -5.92 15.81
C ALA A 66 13.96 -5.73 15.01
N GLY A 67 13.87 -5.75 13.67
CA GLY A 67 15.02 -5.68 12.78
C GLY A 67 15.49 -4.24 12.55
N ARG A 68 16.76 -3.95 12.83
CA ARG A 68 17.39 -2.64 12.51
C ARG A 68 17.72 -2.45 11.02
N GLY A 69 17.31 -3.38 10.15
CA GLY A 69 17.54 -3.32 8.71
C GLY A 69 16.52 -2.41 8.02
N PRO A 70 16.84 -1.87 6.84
CA PRO A 70 15.89 -1.06 6.08
C PRO A 70 14.61 -1.85 5.79
N ILE A 71 13.47 -1.15 5.80
CA ILE A 71 12.23 -1.67 5.22
C ILE A 71 12.21 -1.30 3.73
N GLU A 72 11.52 -2.07 2.91
CA GLU A 72 11.35 -1.76 1.48
C GLU A 72 9.88 -1.47 1.19
N LEU A 73 9.61 -0.33 0.56
CA LEU A 73 8.29 0.05 0.07
C LEU A 73 8.22 -0.29 -1.42
N VAL A 74 7.17 -1.01 -1.80
CA VAL A 74 6.84 -1.34 -3.19
C VAL A 74 5.45 -0.78 -3.50
N VAL A 75 5.35 -0.01 -4.57
CA VAL A 75 4.08 0.49 -5.11
C VAL A 75 3.92 -0.11 -6.50
N GLU A 76 2.83 -0.82 -6.73
CA GLU A 76 2.45 -1.38 -8.01
C GLU A 76 1.11 -0.79 -8.45
N LEU A 77 1.10 -0.16 -9.63
CA LEU A 77 -0.09 0.37 -10.24
C LEU A 77 -0.57 -0.61 -11.32
N LEU A 78 -1.85 -0.94 -11.25
CA LEU A 78 -2.55 -1.87 -12.13
C LEU A 78 -3.72 -1.13 -12.79
N PRO A 79 -4.20 -1.56 -13.96
CA PRO A 79 -5.33 -0.90 -14.62
C PRO A 79 -6.60 -0.83 -13.75
N THR A 80 -6.72 -1.73 -12.78
CA THR A 80 -7.87 -1.86 -11.87
C THR A 80 -7.65 -1.21 -10.50
N GLY A 81 -6.47 -0.65 -10.20
CA GLY A 81 -6.16 -0.16 -8.86
C GLY A 81 -4.67 -0.08 -8.54
N CYS A 82 -4.34 0.02 -7.27
CA CYS A 82 -2.96 -0.04 -6.81
C CYS A 82 -2.79 -1.07 -5.71
N GLN A 83 -1.58 -1.62 -5.61
CA GLN A 83 -1.11 -2.43 -4.51
C GLN A 83 0.11 -1.76 -3.88
N VAL A 84 0.09 -1.62 -2.57
CA VAL A 84 1.24 -1.12 -1.81
C VAL A 84 1.69 -2.20 -0.84
N GLU A 85 2.99 -2.43 -0.79
CA GLU A 85 3.62 -3.40 0.09
C GLU A 85 4.77 -2.78 0.88
N VAL A 86 4.85 -3.15 2.15
CA VAL A 86 6.02 -2.89 3.00
C VAL A 86 6.64 -4.23 3.35
N HIS A 87 7.91 -4.38 2.97
CA HIS A 87 8.73 -5.53 3.29
C HIS A 87 9.62 -5.18 4.47
N ASP A 88 9.67 -6.08 5.43
CA ASP A 88 10.52 -5.94 6.62
C ASP A 88 11.19 -7.28 6.93
N PRO A 89 12.34 -7.27 7.63
CA PRO A 89 13.13 -8.47 7.85
C PRO A 89 12.57 -9.40 8.95
N ASP A 90 11.53 -8.97 9.66
CA ASP A 90 10.95 -9.75 10.76
C ASP A 90 9.90 -10.74 10.21
N PRO A 91 10.11 -12.06 10.35
CA PRO A 91 9.16 -13.05 9.85
C PRO A 91 7.87 -13.13 10.66
N ALA A 92 7.79 -12.48 11.84
CA ALA A 92 6.62 -12.54 12.70
C ALA A 92 5.40 -11.91 12.01
N PRO A 93 4.24 -12.61 11.97
CA PRO A 93 3.06 -12.09 11.31
C PRO A 93 2.54 -10.83 12.02
N PRO A 94 2.01 -9.84 11.28
CA PRO A 94 1.38 -8.67 11.88
C PRO A 94 0.14 -9.10 12.68
N GLY A 95 0.20 -8.94 14.01
CA GLY A 95 -0.72 -9.58 14.94
C GLY A 95 -2.21 -9.31 14.67
N GLN A 96 -2.61 -8.06 14.44
CA GLN A 96 -4.05 -7.77 14.23
C GLN A 96 -4.52 -8.06 12.80
N LEU A 97 -3.62 -8.18 11.82
CA LEU A 97 -3.99 -8.64 10.48
C LEU A 97 -4.26 -10.15 10.43
N THR A 98 -3.73 -10.93 11.38
CA THR A 98 -4.02 -12.37 11.52
C THR A 98 -5.19 -12.68 12.44
N ARG A 99 -5.61 -11.73 13.30
CA ARG A 99 -6.71 -11.95 14.24
C ARG A 99 -8.09 -11.67 13.62
N PRO A 100 -9.11 -12.47 13.95
CA PRO A 100 -10.48 -12.22 13.54
C PRO A 100 -11.01 -10.93 14.18
N VAL A 101 -11.88 -10.19 13.46
CA VAL A 101 -12.46 -8.89 13.85
C VAL A 101 -13.26 -8.94 15.16
N MET A 102 -13.55 -10.14 15.68
CA MET A 102 -14.29 -10.33 16.93
C MET A 102 -13.51 -9.95 18.19
N GLU A 103 -12.19 -9.76 18.11
CA GLU A 103 -11.45 -9.11 19.18
C GLU A 103 -11.62 -7.59 19.03
N GLU A 104 -12.29 -6.95 19.98
CA GLU A 104 -12.37 -5.48 20.02
C GLU A 104 -10.95 -4.92 20.09
N PRO A 105 -10.49 -4.17 19.06
CA PRO A 105 -9.19 -3.53 19.14
C PRO A 105 -9.23 -2.54 20.31
N ASP A 106 -8.21 -2.57 21.17
CA ASP A 106 -8.06 -1.53 22.19
C ASP A 106 -7.85 -0.20 21.47
N LEU A 107 -8.94 0.58 21.38
CA LEU A 107 -8.96 1.87 20.69
C LEU A 107 -8.03 2.89 21.35
N TRP A 108 -7.51 2.60 22.54
CA TRP A 108 -6.54 3.45 23.25
C TRP A 108 -5.09 3.07 22.97
N GLN A 109 -4.83 1.94 22.30
CA GLN A 109 -3.51 1.61 21.75
C GLN A 109 -3.36 2.24 20.36
N GLU A 110 -2.35 3.07 20.18
CA GLU A 110 -2.05 3.73 18.89
C GLU A 110 -1.82 2.68 17.77
N GLY A 111 -1.10 1.59 18.07
CA GLY A 111 -0.90 0.47 17.13
C GLY A 111 -2.18 -0.28 16.73
N GLY A 112 -3.29 -0.12 17.46
CA GLY A 112 -4.58 -0.75 17.13
C GLY A 112 -5.38 -0.03 16.04
N ARG A 113 -5.14 1.27 15.85
CA ARG A 113 -5.91 2.10 14.92
C ARG A 113 -5.41 1.96 13.48
N GLY A 114 -4.09 1.84 13.28
CA GLY A 114 -3.51 1.78 11.94
C GLY A 114 -3.95 0.55 11.15
N LEU A 115 -3.93 -0.63 11.77
CA LEU A 115 -4.39 -1.86 11.13
C LEU A 115 -5.92 -1.88 10.92
N LEU A 116 -6.69 -1.21 11.78
CA LEU A 116 -8.12 -1.01 11.58
C LEU A 116 -8.41 -0.13 10.36
N LEU A 117 -7.68 0.99 10.20
CA LEU A 117 -7.80 1.87 9.03
C LEU A 117 -7.47 1.13 7.74
N ILE A 118 -6.37 0.37 7.73
CA ILE A 118 -5.99 -0.48 6.58
C ILE A 118 -7.11 -1.46 6.23
N ARG A 119 -7.69 -2.15 7.22
CA ARG A 119 -8.81 -3.08 6.98
C ARG A 119 -10.09 -2.38 6.51
N ALA A 120 -10.38 -1.18 7.02
CA ALA A 120 -11.62 -0.48 6.74
C ALA A 120 -11.64 0.21 5.37
N LEU A 121 -10.50 0.71 4.90
CA LEU A 121 -10.41 1.53 3.69
C LEU A 121 -9.83 0.79 2.48
N SER A 122 -9.11 -0.31 2.67
CA SER A 122 -8.58 -1.10 1.55
C SER A 122 -9.66 -1.98 0.92
N ALA A 123 -9.52 -2.26 -0.38
CA ALA A 123 -10.32 -3.31 -1.03
C ALA A 123 -9.89 -4.71 -0.55
N SER A 124 -8.60 -4.89 -0.30
CA SER A 124 -8.04 -6.09 0.29
C SER A 124 -6.74 -5.75 1.01
N CYS A 125 -6.41 -6.50 2.04
CA CYS A 125 -5.13 -6.39 2.73
C CYS A 125 -4.70 -7.74 3.27
N GLY A 126 -3.41 -7.87 3.57
CA GLY A 126 -2.87 -9.09 4.12
C GLY A 126 -1.39 -9.02 4.37
N HIS A 127 -0.81 -10.19 4.59
CA HIS A 127 0.63 -10.36 4.71
C HIS A 127 1.03 -11.69 4.07
N ARG A 128 2.30 -11.81 3.69
CA ARG A 128 2.89 -13.06 3.21
C ARG A 128 4.34 -13.17 3.66
N PRO A 129 4.84 -14.37 3.99
CA PRO A 129 6.27 -14.60 4.19
C PRO A 129 7.05 -14.30 2.91
N THR A 130 8.28 -13.80 3.07
CA THR A 130 9.25 -13.62 1.97
C THR A 130 10.56 -14.31 2.33
N PRO A 131 11.48 -14.56 1.38
CA PRO A 131 12.79 -15.13 1.70
C PRO A 131 13.63 -14.30 2.68
N ARG A 132 13.26 -13.02 2.91
CA ARG A 132 14.00 -12.08 3.75
C ARG A 132 13.24 -11.66 5.01
N GLY A 133 12.02 -12.15 5.23
CA GLY A 133 11.15 -11.72 6.33
C GLY A 133 9.69 -11.85 5.92
N LYS A 134 8.99 -10.72 5.81
CA LYS A 134 7.60 -10.68 5.35
C LYS A 134 7.31 -9.46 4.49
N ALA A 135 6.18 -9.52 3.80
CA ALA A 135 5.55 -8.38 3.14
C ALA A 135 4.14 -8.21 3.69
N VAL A 136 3.82 -7.01 4.17
CA VAL A 136 2.46 -6.61 4.55
C VAL A 136 1.94 -5.67 3.46
N TRP A 137 0.70 -5.83 3.04
CA TRP A 137 0.19 -5.17 1.84
C TRP A 137 -1.28 -4.79 1.95
N PHE A 138 -1.67 -3.80 1.13
CA PHE A 138 -3.06 -3.47 0.86
C PHE A 138 -3.27 -3.16 -0.62
N THR A 139 -4.52 -3.25 -1.07
CA THR A 139 -4.95 -2.83 -2.41
C THR A 139 -6.05 -1.79 -2.32
N LEU A 140 -6.07 -0.87 -3.29
CA LEU A 140 -7.16 0.07 -3.52
C LEU A 140 -7.65 -0.07 -4.96
N PRO A 141 -8.96 0.02 -5.20
CA PRO A 141 -9.48 0.00 -6.55
C PRO A 141 -9.20 1.35 -7.23
N ALA A 142 -9.17 1.34 -8.56
CA ALA A 142 -9.30 2.57 -9.32
C ALA A 142 -10.69 3.18 -9.04
N VAL A 143 -10.73 4.46 -8.68
CA VAL A 143 -11.98 5.22 -8.55
C VAL A 143 -12.52 5.45 -9.96
N PRO A 144 -13.75 5.01 -10.28
CA PRO A 144 -14.35 5.29 -11.57
C PRO A 144 -14.41 6.81 -11.76
N ALA A 145 -13.89 7.32 -12.87
CA ALA A 145 -14.03 8.73 -13.18
C ALA A 145 -15.52 9.12 -13.12
N PRO A 146 -15.90 10.23 -12.46
CA PRO A 146 -17.29 10.66 -12.41
C PRO A 146 -17.77 10.85 -13.85
N ARG A 147 -18.83 10.14 -14.23
CA ARG A 147 -19.46 10.33 -15.53
C ARG A 147 -19.98 11.76 -15.56
N ARG A 148 -19.41 12.62 -16.43
CA ARG A 148 -19.99 13.92 -16.71
C ARG A 148 -21.44 13.71 -17.18
N PRO A 149 -22.45 14.34 -16.56
CA PRO A 149 -23.78 14.36 -17.15
C PRO A 149 -23.68 15.09 -18.51
N LEU A 150 -24.33 14.50 -19.51
CA LEU A 150 -24.47 15.06 -20.87
C LEU A 150 -25.26 16.37 -20.85
#